data_AF-A0A654CG26-F1
#
_entry.id   AF-A0A654CG26-F1
#
_cell.length_a   1.000
_cell.length_b   1.000
_cell.length_c   1.000
_cell.angle_alpha   90.00
_cell.angle_beta   90.00
_cell.angle_gamma   90.00
#
_symmetry.space_group_name_H-M   'P 1'
#
loop_
_entity.id
_entity.type
_entity.pdbx_description
1 polymer ?
#
loop_
_entity_poly.entity_id
_entity_poly.type
_entity_poly.pdbx_seq_one_letter_code
_entity_poly.pdbx_strand_id
1 'polypeptide(L)'
;MSSKLEQLQALLAPVVEALGFQCWGIEFISQGRHSLLRVYIDHSNGILVDDCEKVSRQLSGVLDVEDPISSDYTLEVSSPGMDRPLFTLEQFTAHVGEQVKIKLRSPFEGRRNFQGLLRGVEEQDVVVLVDDHEYLLPIDMIDKTNIIPRFE
;
A
#
# COMPACT_ATOMS: atom_id res chain seq x y z
N MET A 1 -8.59 -8.64 -7.29
CA MET A 1 -8.11 -7.24 -7.17
C MET A 1 -8.71 -6.42 -8.32
N SER A 2 -8.87 -5.10 -8.16
CA SER A 2 -9.45 -4.28 -9.25
C SER A 2 -8.40 -4.15 -10.35
N SER A 3 -8.73 -4.62 -11.55
CA SER A 3 -7.87 -4.56 -12.75
C SER A 3 -7.21 -3.20 -12.98
N LYS A 4 -7.84 -2.12 -12.52
CA LYS A 4 -7.32 -0.76 -12.60
C LYS A 4 -6.10 -0.51 -11.72
N LEU A 5 -6.07 -1.03 -10.49
CA LEU A 5 -4.93 -0.84 -9.59
C LEU A 5 -3.71 -1.62 -10.07
N GLU A 6 -3.92 -2.83 -10.59
CA GLU A 6 -2.88 -3.63 -11.23
C GLU A 6 -2.32 -2.93 -12.47
N GLN A 7 -3.18 -2.34 -13.30
CA GLN A 7 -2.77 -1.53 -14.46
C GLN A 7 -1.95 -0.30 -14.03
N LEU A 8 -2.40 0.44 -13.03
CA LEU A 8 -1.67 1.59 -12.49
C LEU A 8 -0.31 1.18 -11.92
N GLN A 9 -0.24 0.02 -11.27
CA GLN A 9 1.00 -0.48 -10.72
C GLN A 9 1.99 -0.93 -11.81
N ALA A 10 1.51 -1.64 -12.82
CA ALA A 10 2.34 -2.00 -13.98
C ALA A 10 2.86 -0.77 -14.74
N LEU A 11 2.09 0.31 -14.76
CA LEU A 11 2.47 1.56 -15.42
C LEU A 11 3.46 2.41 -14.61
N LEU A 12 3.18 2.60 -13.32
CA LEU A 12 3.87 3.61 -12.50
C LEU A 12 5.09 3.03 -11.77
N ALA A 13 5.08 1.77 -11.38
CA ALA A 13 6.20 1.16 -10.65
C ALA A 13 7.53 1.23 -11.43
N PRO A 14 7.59 0.92 -12.74
CA PRO A 14 8.84 1.02 -13.50
C PRO A 14 9.40 2.44 -13.58
N VAL A 15 8.52 3.45 -13.56
CA VAL A 15 8.92 4.87 -13.59
C VAL A 15 9.59 5.26 -12.28
N VAL A 16 9.02 4.83 -11.15
CA VAL A 16 9.61 5.04 -9.82
C VAL A 16 10.97 4.34 -9.71
N GLU A 17 11.04 3.09 -10.16
CA GLU A 17 12.27 2.28 -10.13
C GLU A 17 13.37 2.86 -11.02
N ALA A 18 13.03 3.37 -12.20
CA ALA A 18 13.98 4.03 -13.10
C ALA A 18 14.61 5.30 -12.49
N LEU A 19 13.95 5.93 -11.52
CA LEU A 19 14.46 7.09 -10.78
C LEU A 19 15.34 6.71 -9.58
N GLY A 20 15.49 5.40 -9.31
CA GLY A 20 16.29 4.86 -8.22
C GLY A 20 15.54 4.64 -6.91
N PHE A 21 14.21 4.72 -6.92
CA PHE A 21 13.37 4.53 -5.73
C PHE A 21 12.61 3.20 -5.80
N GLN A 22 12.25 2.66 -4.64
CA GLN A 22 11.33 1.52 -4.58
C GLN A 22 9.89 2.02 -4.69
N CYS A 23 9.09 1.43 -5.58
CA CYS A 23 7.64 1.62 -5.54
C CYS A 23 7.06 0.78 -4.39
N TRP A 24 6.80 1.42 -3.26
CA TRP A 24 6.30 0.75 -2.07
C TRP A 24 4.85 0.30 -2.22
N GLY A 25 4.01 1.09 -2.89
CA GLY A 25 2.64 0.70 -3.17
C GLY A 25 1.82 1.84 -3.72
N ILE A 26 0.65 1.51 -4.25
CA ILE A 26 -0.26 2.48 -4.89
C ILE A 26 -1.65 2.31 -4.30
N GLU A 27 -2.25 3.42 -3.87
CA GLU A 27 -3.63 3.49 -3.45
C GLU A 27 -4.42 4.37 -4.43
N PHE A 28 -5.56 3.86 -4.90
CA PHE A 28 -6.53 4.66 -5.65
C PHE A 28 -7.85 4.74 -4.88
N ILE A 29 -8.14 5.92 -4.34
CA ILE A 29 -9.36 6.18 -3.57
C ILE A 29 -10.33 6.91 -4.49
N SER A 30 -11.37 6.23 -4.96
CA SER A 30 -12.39 6.82 -5.83
C SER A 30 -13.43 7.60 -5.02
N GLN A 31 -13.46 8.92 -5.21
CA GLN A 31 -14.40 9.84 -4.55
C GLN A 31 -14.93 10.90 -5.53
N GLY A 32 -15.21 10.49 -6.77
CA GLY A 32 -15.66 11.41 -7.83
C GLY A 32 -14.59 12.44 -8.15
N ARG A 33 -14.93 13.74 -8.04
CA ARG A 33 -13.98 14.85 -8.28
C ARG A 33 -12.85 14.95 -7.25
N HIS A 34 -12.97 14.26 -6.12
CA HIS A 34 -11.96 14.24 -5.06
C HIS A 34 -11.19 12.92 -5.03
N SER A 35 -11.16 12.20 -6.15
CA SER A 35 -10.41 10.94 -6.21
C SER A 35 -8.93 11.20 -5.94
N LEU A 36 -8.27 10.26 -5.28
CA LEU A 36 -6.86 10.37 -4.91
C LEU A 36 -6.10 9.17 -5.50
N LEU A 37 -5.07 9.46 -6.28
CA LEU A 37 -4.04 8.50 -6.66
C LEU A 37 -2.82 8.78 -5.79
N ARG A 38 -2.55 7.91 -4.83
CA ARG A 38 -1.38 8.02 -3.97
C ARG A 38 -0.35 6.96 -4.34
N VAL A 39 0.87 7.38 -4.57
CA VAL A 39 2.03 6.50 -4.83
C VAL A 39 3.00 6.63 -3.67
N TYR A 40 3.24 5.51 -2.99
CA TYR A 40 4.24 5.43 -1.94
C TYR A 40 5.59 5.06 -2.55
N ILE A 41 6.61 5.87 -2.26
CA ILE A 41 7.99 5.60 -2.63
C ILE A 41 8.82 5.33 -1.38
N ASP A 42 9.81 4.46 -1.50
CA ASP A 42 10.75 4.21 -0.41
C ASP A 42 12.19 4.11 -0.91
N HIS A 43 13.13 4.35 0.00
CA HIS A 43 14.56 4.27 -0.28
C HIS A 43 15.32 4.02 1.02
N SER A 44 16.43 3.27 0.95
CA SER A 44 17.22 2.89 2.11
C SER A 44 17.80 4.08 2.89
N ASN A 45 18.07 5.19 2.20
CA ASN A 45 18.56 6.43 2.82
C ASN A 45 17.41 7.35 3.30
N GLY A 46 16.16 6.89 3.26
CA GLY A 46 14.98 7.70 3.46
C GLY A 46 14.58 8.48 2.20
N ILE A 47 13.43 9.15 2.29
CA ILE A 47 12.81 9.93 1.22
C ILE A 47 12.67 11.39 1.68
N LEU A 48 13.15 12.32 0.86
CA LEU A 48 13.00 13.76 1.08
C LEU A 48 11.83 14.33 0.25
N VAL A 49 11.42 15.56 0.57
CA VAL A 49 10.35 16.26 -0.16
C VAL A 49 10.70 16.42 -1.64
N ASP A 50 11.96 16.73 -1.94
CA ASP A 50 12.44 16.90 -3.32
C ASP A 50 12.37 15.58 -4.12
N ASP A 51 12.53 14.43 -3.45
CA ASP A 51 12.39 13.11 -4.09
C ASP A 51 10.92 12.86 -4.49
N CYS A 52 9.99 13.16 -3.58
CA CYS A 52 8.55 13.10 -3.88
C CYS A 52 8.17 14.03 -5.03
N GLU A 53 8.72 15.25 -5.07
CA GLU A 53 8.47 16.20 -6.17
C GLU A 53 9.01 15.66 -7.50
N LYS A 54 10.24 15.15 -7.51
CA LYS A 54 10.88 14.57 -8.69
C LYS A 54 10.06 13.42 -9.26
N VAL A 55 9.64 12.49 -8.41
CA VAL A 55 8.79 11.36 -8.81
C VAL A 55 7.42 11.86 -9.30
N SER A 56 6.78 12.78 -8.57
CA SER A 56 5.48 13.35 -8.93
C SER A 56 5.48 13.95 -10.34
N ARG A 57 6.51 14.73 -10.70
CA ARG A 57 6.66 15.31 -12.05
C ARG A 57 6.76 14.25 -13.13
N GLN A 58 7.49 13.16 -12.90
CA GLN A 58 7.67 12.07 -13.87
C GLN A 58 6.38 11.25 -14.03
N LEU A 59 5.73 10.92 -12.91
CA LEU A 59 4.46 10.19 -12.93
C LEU A 59 3.35 11.01 -13.62
N SER A 60 3.27 12.32 -13.36
CA SER A 60 2.32 13.21 -14.03
C SER A 60 2.48 13.15 -15.56
N GLY A 61 3.71 13.25 -16.06
CA GLY A 61 3.94 13.19 -17.51
C GLY A 61 3.53 11.86 -18.14
N VAL A 62 3.74 10.74 -17.45
CA VAL A 62 3.30 9.41 -17.91
C VAL A 62 1.78 9.29 -17.87
N LEU A 63 1.15 9.76 -16.79
CA LEU A 63 -0.30 9.74 -16.62
C LEU A 63 -1.02 10.63 -17.64
N ASP A 64 -0.44 11.76 -18.04
CA ASP A 64 -0.98 12.65 -19.07
C ASP A 64 -0.96 12.01 -20.47
N VAL A 65 0.00 11.12 -20.74
CA VAL A 65 0.15 10.44 -22.03
C VAL A 65 -0.73 9.19 -22.11
N GLU A 66 -0.68 8.35 -21.08
CA GLU A 66 -1.40 7.07 -21.06
C GLU A 66 -2.87 7.21 -20.64
N ASP A 67 -3.23 8.31 -19.97
CA ASP A 67 -4.56 8.66 -19.46
C ASP A 67 -5.39 7.46 -18.91
N PRO A 68 -4.86 6.68 -17.94
CA PRO A 68 -5.54 5.49 -17.44
C PRO A 68 -6.74 5.80 -16.51
N ILE A 69 -6.95 7.07 -16.16
CA ILE A 69 -7.99 7.50 -15.20
C ILE A 69 -8.82 8.62 -15.81
N SER A 70 -9.97 8.26 -16.39
CA SER A 70 -10.87 9.22 -17.07
C SER A 70 -11.62 10.20 -16.15
N SER A 71 -11.41 10.14 -14.83
CA SER A 71 -12.12 10.96 -13.84
C SER A 71 -11.13 11.87 -13.13
N ASP A 72 -11.52 13.10 -12.79
CA ASP A 72 -10.65 14.02 -12.02
C ASP A 72 -10.09 13.36 -10.76
N TYR A 73 -8.78 13.53 -10.53
CA TYR A 73 -8.08 13.03 -9.36
C TYR A 73 -6.92 13.93 -8.97
N THR A 74 -6.50 13.81 -7.70
CA THR A 74 -5.26 14.38 -7.19
C THR A 74 -4.17 13.30 -7.20
N LEU A 75 -3.00 13.60 -7.77
CA LEU A 75 -1.80 12.78 -7.62
C LEU A 75 -1.06 13.20 -6.34
N GLU A 76 -0.76 12.23 -5.48
CA GLU A 76 0.06 12.42 -4.29
C GLU A 76 1.23 11.42 -4.33
N VAL A 77 2.45 11.90 -4.06
CA VAL A 77 3.62 11.06 -3.88
C VAL A 77 4.14 11.26 -2.46
N SER A 78 4.30 10.17 -1.72
CA SER A 78 4.73 10.23 -0.32
C SER A 78 5.60 9.04 0.07
N SER A 79 6.37 9.18 1.14
CA SER A 79 6.99 8.01 1.79
C SER A 79 5.94 7.23 2.59
N PRO A 80 6.09 5.91 2.80
CA PRO A 80 5.18 5.15 3.67
C PRO A 80 5.16 5.63 5.13
N GLY A 81 6.22 6.29 5.60
CA GLY A 81 6.34 6.77 6.97
C GLY A 81 6.41 5.64 8.00
N MET A 82 6.17 5.98 9.28
CA MET A 82 6.18 5.02 10.39
C MET A 82 4.96 4.11 10.40
N ASP A 83 3.78 4.64 10.05
CA ASP A 83 2.51 3.91 9.90
C ASP A 83 2.46 3.17 8.56
N ARG A 84 3.53 2.41 8.28
CA ARG A 84 3.88 1.91 6.96
C ARG A 84 2.77 1.00 6.42
N PRO A 85 2.11 1.36 5.30
CA PRO A 85 1.09 0.53 4.71
C PRO A 85 1.70 -0.73 4.10
N LEU A 86 1.02 -1.87 4.16
CA LEU A 86 1.46 -3.13 3.55
C LEU A 86 0.51 -3.54 2.42
N PHE A 87 1.07 -3.92 1.27
CA PHE A 87 0.36 -4.21 0.03
C PHE A 87 0.65 -5.61 -0.52
N THR A 88 1.90 -6.10 -0.41
CA THR A 88 2.31 -7.38 -1.02
C THR A 88 2.72 -8.40 0.05
N LEU A 89 2.62 -9.69 -0.28
CA LEU A 89 3.02 -10.78 0.62
C LEU A 89 4.50 -10.68 1.03
N GLU A 90 5.39 -10.19 0.14
CA GLU A 90 6.79 -9.97 0.51
C GLU A 90 6.91 -8.90 1.60
N GLN A 91 6.10 -7.85 1.53
CA GLN A 91 6.09 -6.80 2.55
C GLN A 91 5.57 -7.34 3.89
N PHE A 92 4.51 -8.14 3.90
CA PHE A 92 4.06 -8.81 5.12
C PHE A 92 5.16 -9.72 5.71
N THR A 93 5.79 -10.53 4.86
CA THR A 93 6.87 -11.44 5.28
C THR A 93 8.05 -10.68 5.88
N ALA A 94 8.43 -9.54 5.28
CA ALA A 94 9.52 -8.71 5.77
C ALA A 94 9.24 -8.03 7.12
N HIS A 95 7.98 -7.92 7.53
CA HIS A 95 7.56 -7.23 8.76
C HIS A 95 6.95 -8.18 9.80
N VAL A 96 7.23 -9.48 9.70
CA VAL A 96 6.84 -10.46 10.73
C VAL A 96 7.42 -10.05 12.10
N GLY A 97 6.58 -10.08 13.13
CA GLY A 97 6.91 -9.60 14.48
C GLY A 97 6.40 -8.19 14.79
N GLU A 98 5.96 -7.43 13.78
CA GLU A 98 5.36 -6.11 13.97
C GLU A 98 3.90 -6.18 14.43
N GLN A 99 3.45 -5.13 15.14
CA GLN A 99 2.02 -4.93 15.38
C GLN A 99 1.40 -4.32 14.12
N VAL A 100 0.29 -4.88 13.64
CA VAL A 100 -0.39 -4.40 12.44
C VAL A 100 -1.86 -4.15 12.72
N LYS A 101 -2.43 -3.20 11.99
CA LYS A 101 -3.86 -2.97 11.88
C LYS A 101 -4.32 -3.33 10.48
N ILE A 102 -5.20 -4.32 10.37
CA ILE A 102 -5.75 -4.82 9.11
C ILE A 102 -7.24 -4.50 9.05
N LYS A 103 -7.67 -3.94 7.93
CA LYS A 103 -9.07 -3.74 7.58
C LYS A 103 -9.40 -4.63 6.38
N LEU A 104 -10.49 -5.39 6.49
CA LEU A 104 -10.97 -6.26 5.42
C LEU A 104 -12.06 -5.59 4.58
N ARG A 105 -12.14 -6.01 3.32
CA ARG A 105 -13.17 -5.61 2.36
C ARG A 105 -14.54 -6.13 2.76
N SER A 106 -14.60 -7.36 3.27
CA SER A 106 -15.80 -8.01 3.84
C SER A 106 -15.49 -8.53 5.24
N PRO A 107 -16.49 -8.68 6.12
CA PRO A 107 -16.28 -9.30 7.42
C PRO A 107 -15.77 -10.74 7.26
N PHE A 108 -14.73 -11.09 8.02
CA PHE A 108 -14.27 -12.44 8.24
C PHE A 108 -14.68 -12.83 9.66
N GLU A 109 -15.47 -13.89 9.79
CA GLU A 109 -16.05 -14.30 11.09
C GLU A 109 -16.79 -13.16 11.83
N GLY A 110 -17.50 -12.31 11.09
CA GLY A 110 -18.24 -11.16 11.65
C GLY A 110 -17.37 -9.98 12.06
N ARG A 111 -16.05 -10.08 11.94
CA ARG A 111 -15.08 -9.01 12.25
C ARG A 111 -14.47 -8.45 10.97
N ARG A 112 -14.31 -7.13 10.90
CA ARG A 112 -13.76 -6.44 9.71
C ARG A 112 -12.45 -5.71 9.97
N ASN A 113 -12.14 -5.45 11.24
CA ASN A 113 -10.92 -4.79 11.66
C ASN A 113 -10.18 -5.70 12.63
N PHE A 114 -8.93 -6.01 12.30
CA PHE A 114 -8.03 -6.82 13.11
C PHE A 114 -6.86 -5.94 13.53
N GLN A 115 -6.42 -6.12 14.76
CA GLN A 115 -5.26 -5.44 15.29
C GLN A 115 -4.50 -6.45 16.14
N GLY A 116 -3.26 -6.72 15.79
CA GLY A 116 -2.50 -7.79 16.42
C GLY A 116 -1.13 -7.99 15.82
N LEU A 117 -0.45 -9.03 16.32
CA LEU A 117 0.91 -9.35 15.93
C LEU A 117 0.91 -10.08 14.57
N LEU A 118 1.65 -9.54 13.60
CA LEU A 118 1.89 -10.22 12.34
C LEU A 118 2.82 -11.41 12.56
N ARG A 119 2.30 -12.63 12.40
CA ARG A 119 3.02 -13.88 12.64
C ARG A 119 3.75 -14.40 11.41
N GLY A 120 3.21 -14.12 10.22
CA GLY A 120 3.72 -14.71 9.00
C GLY A 120 2.77 -14.55 7.83
N VAL A 121 3.15 -15.22 6.76
CA VAL A 121 2.32 -15.44 5.58
C VAL A 121 2.33 -16.94 5.31
N GLU A 122 1.15 -17.52 5.10
CA GLU A 122 0.97 -18.91 4.69
C GLU A 122 0.25 -18.93 3.34
N GLU A 123 0.94 -19.39 2.30
CA GLU A 123 0.43 -19.37 0.92
C GLU A 123 -0.04 -17.97 0.47
N GLN A 124 -1.35 -17.71 0.52
CA GLN A 124 -1.97 -16.42 0.18
C GLN A 124 -2.64 -15.74 1.38
N ASP A 125 -2.45 -16.27 2.59
CA ASP A 125 -3.04 -15.80 3.83
C ASP A 125 -2.02 -15.07 4.70
N VAL A 126 -2.41 -13.93 5.22
CA VAL A 126 -1.66 -13.18 6.23
C VAL A 126 -2.06 -13.69 7.61
N VAL A 127 -1.09 -14.18 8.38
CA VAL A 127 -1.33 -14.74 9.71
C VAL A 127 -1.19 -13.65 10.77
N VAL A 128 -2.27 -13.35 11.48
CA VAL A 128 -2.28 -12.34 12.56
C VAL A 128 -2.80 -12.93 13.87
N LEU A 129 -2.04 -12.75 14.94
CA LEU A 129 -2.42 -13.13 16.29
C LEU A 129 -3.16 -11.96 16.97
N VAL A 130 -4.43 -12.17 17.31
CA VAL A 130 -5.30 -11.21 18.00
C VAL A 130 -5.91 -11.88 19.23
N ASP A 131 -5.71 -11.32 20.42
CA ASP A 131 -6.26 -11.86 21.68
C ASP A 131 -6.01 -13.37 21.87
N ASP A 132 -4.77 -13.82 21.63
CA ASP A 132 -4.31 -15.22 21.65
C ASP A 132 -4.94 -16.17 20.60
N HIS A 133 -5.65 -15.62 19.61
CA HIS A 133 -6.22 -16.37 18.49
C HIS A 133 -5.51 -16.00 17.18
N GLU A 134 -5.10 -17.02 16.42
CA GLU A 134 -4.49 -16.81 15.09
C GLU A 134 -5.57 -16.79 14.00
N TYR A 135 -5.52 -15.75 13.19
CA TYR A 135 -6.39 -15.54 12.04
C TYR A 135 -5.57 -15.66 10.76
N LEU A 136 -6.03 -16.50 9.84
CA LEU A 136 -5.53 -16.58 8.47
C LEU A 136 -6.41 -15.68 7.62
N LEU A 137 -5.88 -14.53 7.21
CA LEU A 137 -6.62 -13.50 6.47
C LEU A 137 -6.16 -13.51 5.01
N PRO A 138 -7.01 -13.94 4.06
CA PRO A 138 -6.66 -13.91 2.64
C PRO A 138 -6.27 -12.52 2.18
N ILE A 139 -5.13 -12.39 1.50
CA ILE A 139 -4.62 -11.08 1.06
C ILE A 139 -5.60 -10.35 0.13
N ASP A 140 -6.39 -11.08 -0.65
CA ASP A 140 -7.39 -10.52 -1.54
C ASP A 140 -8.60 -9.92 -0.79
N MET A 141 -8.87 -10.38 0.44
CA MET A 141 -9.87 -9.83 1.35
C MET A 141 -9.36 -8.61 2.10
N ILE A 142 -8.05 -8.36 2.13
CA ILE A 142 -7.49 -7.17 2.77
C ILE A 142 -7.81 -5.93 1.94
N ASP A 143 -8.39 -4.93 2.62
CA ASP A 143 -8.65 -3.60 2.07
C ASP A 143 -7.47 -2.67 2.33
N LYS A 144 -6.97 -2.69 3.57
CA LYS A 144 -5.86 -1.85 4.00
C LYS A 144 -5.14 -2.49 5.18
N THR A 145 -3.82 -2.37 5.21
CA THR A 145 -3.00 -2.74 6.36
C THR A 145 -1.99 -1.65 6.64
N ASN A 146 -1.77 -1.34 7.91
CA ASN A 146 -0.71 -0.45 8.37
C ASN A 146 0.02 -1.07 9.57
N ILE A 147 1.33 -0.83 9.66
CA ILE A 147 2.14 -1.13 10.84
C ILE A 147 1.82 -0.12 11.94
N ILE A 148 1.56 -0.59 13.15
CA ILE A 148 1.35 0.25 14.33
C ILE A 148 2.73 0.59 14.90
N PRO A 149 3.18 1.86 14.84
CA PRO A 149 4.47 2.24 15.40
C PRO A 149 4.50 1.99 16.91
N ARG A 150 5.55 1.35 17.40
CA ARG A 150 5.83 1.26 18.84
C ARG A 150 6.76 2.39 19.22
N PHE A 151 6.29 3.28 20.09
CA PHE A 151 7.12 4.31 20.70
C PHE A 151 7.54 3.79 22.07
N GLU A 152 8.80 3.35 22.19
CA GLU A 152 9.43 3.08 23.49
C GLU A 152 9.91 4.38 24.16
#